data_AF-A0A9Q5YJ85-F1
#
_entry.id   AF-A0A9Q5YJ85-F1
#
_cell.length_a   1.000
_cell.length_b   1.000
_cell.length_c   1.000
_cell.angle_alpha   90.00
_cell.angle_beta   90.00
_cell.angle_gamma   90.00
#
_symmetry.space_group_name_H-M   'P 1'
#
loop_
_entity.id
_entity.type
_entity.pdbx_description
1 polymer ?
#
loop_
_entity_poly.entity_id
_entity_poly.type
_entity_poly.pdbx_seq_one_letter_code
_entity_poly.pdbx_strand_id
1 'polypeptide(L)'
;MPLRLTKKFIELKEEVVQEISLTNQRLYGSHPVYYLRGDQESFNQAKSQFIFLLDKIFDENPPALERLKDLQENLIKLTVNNDEAAKELILTNLKKRFESLYYDNQILLKKLRVGQFNDLILGACYQGAYSNAVMLIDRIIAGSGLNNYLLSAKRELIQQYALNFLSENNIATPNIHSVNSLYNHVAPSYNMQLIPDSFARDLGQRVFNQFSRYLRASITPLMLLSLVQNKFVLPKDYNSQFMEEILPEHLLKDWGFALYDAEGQAHDLERTGLLLLKVALQELGFIEDLVTHLTH
;
A
#
# COMPACT_ATOMS: atom_id res chain seq x y z
N MET A 1 1.93 28.10 7.98
CA MET A 1 2.37 26.68 7.79
C MET A 1 1.23 25.78 8.24
N PRO A 2 0.65 24.90 7.41
CA PRO A 2 -0.66 24.36 7.74
C PRO A 2 -0.53 23.15 8.66
N LEU A 3 -0.90 23.34 9.93
CA LEU A 3 -1.21 22.27 10.89
C LEU A 3 -2.30 21.29 10.37
N ARG A 4 -3.06 21.68 9.35
CA ARG A 4 -4.14 20.89 8.73
C ARG A 4 -3.65 19.74 7.85
N LEU A 5 -2.49 19.86 7.20
CA LEU A 5 -1.85 18.81 6.38
C LEU A 5 -1.58 17.55 7.19
N THR A 6 -0.80 17.72 8.26
CA THR A 6 -0.42 16.64 9.17
C THR A 6 -1.64 16.04 9.83
N LYS A 7 -2.64 16.86 10.18
CA LYS A 7 -3.90 16.39 10.75
C LYS A 7 -4.69 15.52 9.77
N LYS A 8 -4.95 15.98 8.54
CA LYS A 8 -5.69 15.20 7.54
C LYS A 8 -4.95 13.92 7.15
N PHE A 9 -3.62 13.99 7.00
CA PHE A 9 -2.81 12.80 6.79
C PHE A 9 -2.98 11.82 7.94
N ILE A 10 -2.83 12.25 9.21
CA ILE A 10 -3.03 11.38 10.38
C ILE A 10 -4.46 10.80 10.41
N GLU A 11 -5.47 11.61 10.13
CA GLU A 11 -6.88 11.24 10.23
C GLU A 11 -7.36 10.34 9.08
N LEU A 12 -6.68 10.34 7.92
CA LEU A 12 -7.03 9.51 6.77
C LEU A 12 -7.08 8.03 7.17
N LYS A 13 -8.26 7.44 7.09
CA LYS A 13 -8.53 6.10 7.61
C LYS A 13 -8.42 5.05 6.51
N GLU A 14 -7.78 3.94 6.82
CA GLU A 14 -7.76 2.77 5.93
C GLU A 14 -9.18 2.18 5.81
N GLU A 15 -9.68 2.08 4.57
CA GLU A 15 -10.89 1.31 4.30
C GLU A 15 -10.54 -0.18 4.33
N VAL A 16 -11.35 -0.96 5.05
CA VAL A 16 -11.16 -2.41 5.10
C VAL A 16 -11.51 -2.95 3.73
N VAL A 17 -10.60 -3.76 3.18
CA VAL A 17 -10.84 -4.61 2.02
C VAL A 17 -12.24 -5.22 2.11
N GLN A 18 -13.09 -5.00 1.11
CA GLN A 18 -14.44 -5.55 1.11
C GLN A 18 -14.36 -7.08 1.03
N GLU A 19 -14.93 -7.77 2.02
CA GLU A 19 -15.00 -9.21 1.97
C GLU A 19 -15.92 -9.64 0.82
N ILE A 20 -15.44 -10.57 0.00
CA ILE A 20 -16.28 -11.16 -1.04
C ILE A 20 -17.36 -12.04 -0.40
N SER A 21 -18.54 -12.10 -1.02
CA SER A 21 -19.60 -13.00 -0.53
C SER A 21 -19.13 -14.46 -0.52
N LEU A 22 -19.37 -15.16 0.58
CA LEU A 22 -19.14 -16.62 0.71
C LEU A 22 -19.97 -17.45 -0.28
N THR A 23 -21.01 -16.87 -0.87
CA THR A 23 -21.82 -17.51 -1.91
C THR A 23 -21.29 -17.28 -3.32
N ASN A 24 -20.23 -16.48 -3.50
CA ASN A 24 -19.73 -16.07 -4.81
C ASN A 24 -18.89 -17.16 -5.47
N GLN A 25 -19.47 -17.86 -6.44
CA GLN A 25 -18.78 -18.94 -7.16
C GLN A 25 -18.04 -18.50 -8.42
N ARG A 26 -18.09 -17.21 -8.78
CA ARG A 26 -17.64 -16.72 -10.09
C ARG A 26 -16.15 -16.97 -10.35
N LEU A 27 -15.31 -16.83 -9.33
CA LEU A 27 -13.87 -16.98 -9.45
C LEU A 27 -13.43 -18.44 -9.49
N TYR A 28 -13.94 -19.27 -8.57
CA TYR A 28 -13.44 -20.63 -8.35
C TYR A 28 -14.32 -21.73 -8.96
N GLY A 29 -15.48 -21.39 -9.55
CA GLY A 29 -16.51 -22.37 -9.90
C GLY A 29 -17.10 -23.09 -8.67
N SER A 30 -16.80 -22.61 -7.47
CA SER A 30 -17.16 -23.15 -6.17
C SER A 30 -17.14 -22.00 -5.14
N HIS A 31 -17.72 -22.23 -3.96
CA HIS A 31 -17.71 -21.23 -2.89
C HIS A 31 -16.27 -20.91 -2.44
N PRO A 32 -15.94 -19.66 -2.08
CA PRO A 32 -14.67 -19.34 -1.46
C PRO A 32 -14.54 -20.10 -0.14
N VAL A 33 -13.41 -20.78 0.04
CA VAL A 33 -13.06 -21.53 1.25
C VAL A 33 -11.90 -20.83 1.93
N TYR A 34 -12.04 -20.64 3.24
CA TYR A 34 -11.00 -20.10 4.11
C TYR A 34 -10.55 -21.15 5.10
N TYR A 35 -9.33 -21.00 5.59
CA TYR A 35 -8.78 -21.97 6.52
C TYR A 35 -9.52 -21.92 7.87
N LEU A 36 -10.00 -23.10 8.30
CA LEU A 36 -10.54 -23.31 9.63
C LEU A 36 -9.48 -24.04 10.48
N ARG A 37 -9.17 -23.50 11.66
CA ARG A 37 -8.14 -24.04 12.56
C ARG A 37 -8.35 -25.53 12.80
N GLY A 38 -7.27 -26.31 12.60
CA GLY A 38 -7.26 -27.76 12.79
C GLY A 38 -7.98 -28.58 11.71
N ASP A 39 -8.58 -27.95 10.69
CA ASP A 39 -9.34 -28.64 9.66
C ASP A 39 -8.50 -28.84 8.38
N GLN A 40 -8.21 -30.10 8.04
CA GLN A 40 -7.32 -30.44 6.93
C GLN A 40 -7.98 -30.23 5.56
N GLU A 41 -9.31 -30.40 5.47
CA GLU A 41 -10.04 -30.23 4.22
C GLU A 41 -10.05 -28.75 3.80
N SER A 42 -10.41 -27.84 4.70
CA SER A 42 -10.36 -26.40 4.47
C SER A 42 -8.95 -25.91 4.20
N PHE A 43 -7.92 -26.49 4.84
CA PHE A 43 -6.52 -26.19 4.52
C PHE A 43 -6.22 -26.47 3.05
N ASN A 44 -6.52 -27.69 2.58
CA ASN A 44 -6.24 -28.10 1.22
C ASN A 44 -7.04 -27.27 0.20
N GLN A 45 -8.33 -27.04 0.47
CA GLN A 45 -9.20 -26.27 -0.41
C GLN A 45 -8.79 -24.79 -0.47
N ALA A 46 -8.58 -24.14 0.68
CA ALA A 46 -8.18 -22.74 0.74
C ALA A 46 -6.81 -22.51 0.08
N LYS A 47 -5.84 -23.41 0.30
CA LYS A 47 -4.54 -23.36 -0.37
C LYS A 47 -4.66 -23.50 -1.88
N SER A 48 -5.44 -24.47 -2.35
CA SER A 48 -5.63 -24.71 -3.79
C SER A 48 -6.31 -23.51 -4.47
N GLN A 49 -7.36 -22.96 -3.84
CA GLN A 49 -8.02 -21.75 -4.32
C GLN A 49 -7.08 -20.55 -4.32
N PHE A 50 -6.22 -20.40 -3.30
CA PHE A 50 -5.32 -19.26 -3.25
C PHE A 50 -4.23 -19.33 -4.34
N ILE A 51 -3.65 -20.51 -4.58
CA ILE A 51 -2.70 -20.70 -5.69
C ILE A 51 -3.38 -20.36 -7.02
N PHE A 52 -4.57 -20.90 -7.27
CA PHE A 52 -5.35 -20.60 -8.48
C PHE A 52 -5.63 -19.10 -8.66
N LEU A 53 -5.99 -18.40 -7.57
CA LEU A 53 -6.20 -16.96 -7.61
C LEU A 53 -4.91 -16.20 -7.97
N LEU A 54 -3.77 -16.59 -7.41
CA LEU A 54 -2.50 -15.97 -7.75
C LEU A 54 -2.13 -16.19 -9.23
N ASP A 55 -2.42 -17.37 -9.79
CA ASP A 55 -2.24 -17.61 -11.23
C ASP A 55 -3.12 -16.66 -12.05
N LYS A 56 -4.40 -16.52 -11.69
CA LYS A 56 -5.32 -15.59 -12.36
C LYS A 56 -4.86 -14.14 -12.30
N ILE A 57 -4.34 -13.70 -11.16
CA ILE A 57 -3.81 -12.34 -11.00
C ILE A 57 -2.53 -12.18 -11.83
N PHE A 58 -1.63 -13.15 -11.79
CA PHE A 58 -0.38 -13.13 -12.55
C PHE A 58 -0.62 -13.03 -14.06
N ASP A 59 -1.61 -13.77 -14.57
CA ASP A 59 -1.99 -13.77 -15.99
C ASP A 59 -2.47 -12.40 -16.50
N GLU A 60 -2.94 -11.50 -15.62
CA GLU A 60 -3.34 -10.14 -16.03
C GLU A 60 -2.15 -9.28 -16.49
N ASN A 61 -0.95 -9.51 -15.93
CA ASN A 61 0.28 -8.78 -16.28
C ASN A 61 1.55 -9.53 -15.82
N PRO A 62 1.95 -10.63 -16.51
CA PRO A 62 3.04 -11.49 -16.07
C PRO A 62 4.38 -10.78 -15.82
N PRO A 63 4.85 -9.85 -16.69
CA PRO A 63 6.14 -9.19 -16.50
C PRO A 63 6.19 -8.26 -15.28
N ALA A 64 5.06 -7.62 -14.92
CA ALA A 64 5.01 -6.72 -13.76
C ALA A 64 4.78 -7.48 -12.44
N LEU A 65 4.19 -8.68 -12.51
CA LEU A 65 3.76 -9.46 -11.34
C LEU A 65 4.67 -10.66 -11.04
N GLU A 66 5.88 -10.70 -11.58
CA GLU A 66 6.83 -11.81 -11.39
C GLU A 66 7.05 -12.18 -9.91
N ARG A 67 7.03 -11.18 -9.01
CA ARG A 67 7.17 -11.38 -7.55
C ARG A 67 6.09 -12.28 -6.95
N LEU A 68 4.93 -12.43 -7.57
CA LEU A 68 3.90 -13.35 -7.08
C LEU A 68 4.35 -14.81 -7.12
N LYS A 69 5.31 -15.16 -7.99
CA LYS A 69 5.89 -16.51 -8.02
C LYS A 69 6.58 -16.85 -6.69
N ASP A 70 7.28 -15.89 -6.08
CA ASP A 70 7.92 -16.08 -4.77
C ASP A 70 6.87 -16.40 -3.68
N LEU A 71 5.70 -15.73 -3.73
CA LEU A 71 4.57 -16.00 -2.83
C LEU A 71 3.94 -17.38 -3.10
N GLN A 72 3.77 -17.74 -4.37
CA GLN A 72 3.26 -19.05 -4.77
C GLN A 72 4.16 -20.18 -4.30
N GLU A 73 5.48 -20.06 -4.46
CA GLU A 73 6.44 -21.04 -3.94
C GLU A 73 6.34 -21.17 -2.42
N ASN A 74 6.14 -20.06 -1.72
CA ASN A 74 5.96 -20.05 -0.26
C ASN A 74 4.66 -20.76 0.14
N LEU A 75 3.56 -20.51 -0.59
CA LEU A 75 2.29 -21.22 -0.44
C LEU A 75 2.43 -22.72 -0.70
N ILE A 76 3.17 -23.11 -1.73
CA ILE A 76 3.43 -24.53 -2.03
C ILE A 76 4.13 -25.21 -0.86
N LYS A 77 5.09 -24.53 -0.22
CA LYS A 77 5.81 -25.00 0.98
C LYS A 77 4.97 -25.00 2.26
N LEU A 78 3.86 -24.27 2.32
CA LEU A 78 2.94 -24.29 3.45
C LEU A 78 2.26 -25.66 3.58
N THR A 79 2.39 -26.29 4.74
CA THR A 79 1.84 -27.61 5.06
C THR A 79 0.85 -27.54 6.23
N VAL A 80 0.05 -28.58 6.39
CA VAL A 80 -0.92 -28.69 7.49
C VAL A 80 -0.26 -28.62 8.88
N ASN A 81 1.02 -29.01 8.99
CA ASN A 81 1.80 -29.02 10.23
C ASN A 81 2.42 -27.67 10.58
N ASN A 82 2.33 -26.66 9.70
CA ASN A 82 2.78 -25.32 10.05
C ASN A 82 1.90 -24.71 11.14
N ASP A 83 2.45 -23.70 11.82
CA ASP A 83 1.77 -22.98 12.89
C ASP A 83 0.38 -22.46 12.45
N GLU A 84 -0.60 -22.57 13.35
CA GLU A 84 -1.98 -22.17 13.10
C GLU A 84 -2.09 -20.68 12.73
N ALA A 85 -1.31 -19.81 13.39
CA ALA A 85 -1.35 -18.38 13.08
C ALA A 85 -0.78 -18.10 11.69
N ALA A 86 0.26 -18.83 11.26
CA ALA A 86 0.77 -18.72 9.90
C ALA A 86 -0.25 -19.18 8.84
N LYS A 87 -0.95 -20.31 9.09
CA LYS A 87 -1.99 -20.81 8.18
C LYS A 87 -3.16 -19.84 8.07
N GLU A 88 -3.67 -19.32 9.20
CA GLU A 88 -4.75 -18.34 9.22
C GLU A 88 -4.35 -17.02 8.54
N LEU A 89 -3.13 -16.54 8.80
CA LEU A 89 -2.59 -15.33 8.20
C LEU A 89 -2.55 -15.40 6.66
N ILE A 90 -2.15 -16.54 6.12
CA ILE A 90 -1.95 -16.71 4.67
C ILE A 90 -3.23 -17.17 3.98
N LEU A 91 -3.88 -18.24 4.47
CA LEU A 91 -5.00 -18.90 3.80
C LEU A 91 -6.36 -18.27 4.11
N THR A 92 -6.44 -17.40 5.10
CA THR A 92 -7.65 -16.62 5.40
C THR A 92 -7.42 -15.14 5.14
N ASN A 93 -6.52 -14.50 5.89
CA ASN A 93 -6.39 -13.04 5.83
C ASN A 93 -5.82 -12.56 4.48
N LEU A 94 -4.69 -13.12 4.04
CA LEU A 94 -4.08 -12.68 2.79
C LEU A 94 -4.92 -13.08 1.56
N LYS A 95 -5.47 -14.29 1.57
CA LYS A 95 -6.39 -14.77 0.53
C LYS A 95 -7.55 -13.80 0.31
N LYS A 96 -8.26 -13.39 1.37
CA LYS A 96 -9.35 -12.40 1.29
C LYS A 96 -8.92 -11.07 0.63
N ARG A 97 -7.70 -10.61 0.93
CA ARG A 97 -7.16 -9.37 0.33
C ARG A 97 -6.92 -9.51 -1.17
N PHE A 98 -6.35 -10.62 -1.62
CA PHE A 98 -6.19 -10.88 -3.05
C PHE A 98 -7.52 -11.12 -3.77
N GLU A 99 -8.50 -11.74 -3.10
CA GLU A 99 -9.83 -11.92 -3.66
C GLU A 99 -10.48 -10.57 -3.96
N SER A 100 -10.56 -9.67 -2.98
CA SER A 100 -11.11 -8.32 -3.21
C SER A 100 -10.29 -7.52 -4.22
N LEU A 101 -8.95 -7.64 -4.23
CA LEU A 101 -8.15 -7.02 -5.28
C LEU A 101 -8.59 -7.50 -6.67
N TYR A 102 -8.79 -8.80 -6.85
CA TYR A 102 -9.20 -9.36 -8.12
C TYR A 102 -10.65 -9.02 -8.49
N TYR A 103 -11.57 -8.89 -7.54
CA TYR A 103 -12.97 -8.55 -7.83
C TYR A 103 -13.18 -7.05 -8.08
N ASP A 104 -12.62 -6.20 -7.22
CA ASP A 104 -12.95 -4.78 -7.18
C ASP A 104 -11.93 -3.94 -7.96
N ASN A 105 -10.70 -4.43 -8.11
CA ASN A 105 -9.57 -3.67 -8.63
C ASN A 105 -8.83 -4.38 -9.78
N GLN A 106 -9.44 -5.39 -10.42
CA GLN A 106 -8.84 -6.17 -11.50
C GLN A 106 -8.21 -5.30 -12.60
N ILE A 107 -8.89 -4.21 -12.96
CA ILE A 107 -8.48 -3.32 -14.04
C ILE A 107 -7.12 -2.67 -13.78
N LEU A 108 -6.73 -2.50 -12.51
CA LEU A 108 -5.45 -1.92 -12.12
C LEU A 108 -4.27 -2.87 -12.41
N LEU A 109 -4.50 -4.18 -12.40
CA LEU A 109 -3.45 -5.19 -12.63
C LEU A 109 -2.81 -5.05 -14.02
N LYS A 110 -3.61 -4.65 -15.02
CA LYS A 110 -3.17 -4.46 -16.41
C LYS A 110 -2.29 -3.23 -16.61
N LYS A 111 -2.27 -2.32 -15.64
CA LYS A 111 -1.60 -1.00 -15.73
C LYS A 111 -0.24 -0.98 -15.02
N LEU A 112 0.14 -2.10 -14.38
CA LEU A 112 1.35 -2.20 -13.57
C LEU A 112 2.62 -2.12 -14.44
N ARG A 113 3.64 -1.45 -13.90
CA ARG A 113 4.93 -1.28 -14.58
C ARG A 113 5.89 -2.40 -14.19
N VAL A 114 6.67 -2.87 -15.16
CA VAL A 114 7.75 -3.84 -14.90
C VAL A 114 8.73 -3.26 -13.89
N GLY A 115 9.06 -4.06 -12.88
CA GLY A 115 10.00 -3.69 -11.82
C GLY A 115 9.41 -2.84 -10.68
N GLN A 116 8.12 -2.49 -10.72
CA GLN A 116 7.44 -1.70 -9.68
C GLN A 116 7.52 -2.34 -8.26
N PHE A 117 7.68 -3.66 -8.20
CA PHE A 117 7.69 -4.43 -6.94
C PHE A 117 9.04 -5.11 -6.65
N ASN A 118 10.12 -4.70 -7.33
CA ASN A 118 11.42 -5.39 -7.22
C ASN A 118 12.04 -5.32 -5.82
N ASP A 119 11.64 -4.34 -5.02
CA ASP A 119 12.05 -4.15 -3.63
C ASP A 119 11.30 -5.06 -2.64
N LEU A 120 10.17 -5.65 -3.04
CA LEU A 120 9.36 -6.50 -2.17
C LEU A 120 9.90 -7.93 -2.10
N ILE A 121 9.90 -8.50 -0.89
CA ILE A 121 10.41 -9.85 -0.62
C ILE A 121 9.23 -10.75 -0.21
N LEU A 122 8.64 -11.43 -1.19
CA LEU A 122 7.49 -12.31 -0.98
C LEU A 122 7.85 -13.77 -0.62
N GLY A 123 9.11 -14.16 -0.81
CA GLY A 123 9.64 -15.48 -0.44
C GLY A 123 10.16 -15.60 1.00
N ALA A 124 9.93 -14.59 1.86
CA ALA A 124 10.39 -14.59 3.26
C ALA A 124 9.59 -15.55 4.16
N CYS A 125 9.76 -15.48 5.48
CA CYS A 125 8.86 -16.16 6.42
C CYS A 125 7.39 -15.72 6.20
N TYR A 126 6.40 -16.51 6.62
CA TYR A 126 4.98 -16.23 6.31
C TYR A 126 4.50 -14.83 6.72
N GLN A 127 4.93 -14.32 7.88
CA GLN A 127 4.62 -12.96 8.33
C GLN A 127 5.33 -11.90 7.48
N GLY A 128 6.57 -12.17 7.07
CA GLY A 128 7.31 -11.32 6.14
C GLY A 128 6.65 -11.26 4.76
N ALA A 129 6.27 -12.43 4.23
CA ALA A 129 5.54 -12.57 2.98
C ALA A 129 4.17 -11.86 3.05
N TYR A 130 3.43 -12.03 4.14
CA TYR A 130 2.17 -11.32 4.39
C TYR A 130 2.37 -9.81 4.37
N SER A 131 3.33 -9.28 5.13
CA SER A 131 3.56 -7.82 5.19
C SER A 131 3.95 -7.26 3.82
N ASN A 132 4.82 -7.94 3.08
CA ASN A 132 5.21 -7.51 1.73
C ASN A 132 4.06 -7.64 0.73
N ALA A 133 3.20 -8.66 0.87
CA ALA A 133 2.04 -8.83 0.02
C ALA A 133 0.96 -7.76 0.29
N VAL A 134 0.77 -7.36 1.54
CA VAL A 134 -0.08 -6.21 1.88
C VAL A 134 0.45 -4.93 1.23
N MET A 135 1.77 -4.67 1.29
CA MET A 135 2.36 -3.52 0.59
C MET A 135 2.18 -3.61 -0.93
N LEU A 136 2.31 -4.80 -1.53
CA LEU A 136 2.04 -5.01 -2.95
C LEU A 136 0.59 -4.63 -3.29
N ILE A 137 -0.38 -5.14 -2.53
CA ILE A 137 -1.81 -4.87 -2.74
C ILE A 137 -2.09 -3.36 -2.59
N ASP A 138 -1.57 -2.73 -1.53
CA ASP A 138 -1.73 -1.29 -1.28
C ASP A 138 -1.15 -0.45 -2.44
N ARG A 139 -0.01 -0.85 -3.01
CA ARG A 139 0.58 -0.18 -4.19
C ARG A 139 -0.22 -0.38 -5.48
N ILE A 140 -0.92 -1.51 -5.63
CA ILE A 140 -1.80 -1.73 -6.78
C ILE A 140 -3.06 -0.87 -6.63
N ILE A 141 -3.71 -0.91 -5.46
CA ILE A 141 -4.94 -0.16 -5.17
C ILE A 141 -4.67 1.35 -5.11
N ALA A 142 -3.44 1.80 -4.81
CA ALA A 142 -3.05 3.20 -4.94
C ALA A 142 -3.35 3.78 -6.34
N GLY A 143 -3.38 2.96 -7.38
CA GLY A 143 -3.75 3.35 -8.74
C GLY A 143 -5.24 3.63 -8.96
N SER A 144 -6.11 3.48 -7.95
CA SER A 144 -7.53 3.84 -8.03
C SER A 144 -7.88 5.19 -7.39
N GLY A 145 -6.88 5.96 -6.95
CA GLY A 145 -7.07 7.37 -6.60
C GLY A 145 -6.23 7.87 -5.43
N LEU A 146 -6.21 9.19 -5.25
CA LEU A 146 -5.36 9.91 -4.29
C LEU A 146 -5.45 9.39 -2.84
N ASN A 147 -6.65 9.05 -2.35
CA ASN A 147 -6.80 8.58 -0.96
C ASN A 147 -6.09 7.23 -0.75
N ASN A 148 -6.28 6.28 -1.68
CA ASN A 148 -5.62 4.97 -1.63
C ASN A 148 -4.11 5.12 -1.78
N TYR A 149 -3.69 6.04 -2.64
CA TYR A 149 -2.29 6.40 -2.79
C TYR A 149 -1.67 6.88 -1.46
N LEU A 150 -2.32 7.83 -0.79
CA LEU A 150 -1.83 8.39 0.46
C LEU A 150 -1.88 7.39 1.62
N LEU A 151 -2.85 6.49 1.65
CA LEU A 151 -2.92 5.39 2.61
C LEU A 151 -1.75 4.41 2.43
N SER A 152 -1.48 4.01 1.19
CA SER A 152 -0.33 3.17 0.84
C SER A 152 0.99 3.85 1.26
N ALA A 153 1.17 5.11 0.86
CA ALA A 153 2.35 5.89 1.22
C ALA A 153 2.52 6.08 2.74
N LYS A 154 1.41 6.24 3.49
CA LYS A 154 1.44 6.33 4.95
C LYS A 154 1.95 5.04 5.58
N ARG A 155 1.47 3.87 5.13
CA ARG A 155 1.95 2.59 5.68
C ARG A 155 3.46 2.46 5.48
N GLU A 156 3.93 2.67 4.26
CA GLU A 156 5.35 2.58 3.92
C GLU A 156 6.19 3.54 4.75
N LEU A 157 5.74 4.79 4.90
CA LEU A 157 6.42 5.81 5.69
C LEU A 157 6.62 5.34 7.12
N ILE A 158 5.57 4.86 7.78
CA ILE A 158 5.66 4.42 9.19
C ILE A 158 6.63 3.23 9.31
N GLN A 159 6.57 2.27 8.38
CA GLN A 159 7.48 1.11 8.38
C GLN A 159 8.94 1.50 8.11
N GLN A 160 9.19 2.46 7.21
CA GLN A 160 10.52 2.98 6.95
C GLN A 160 11.10 3.73 8.16
N TYR A 161 10.30 4.59 8.82
CA TYR A 161 10.75 5.24 10.05
C TYR A 161 10.98 4.25 11.18
N ALA A 162 10.20 3.18 11.28
CA ALA A 162 10.46 2.09 12.23
C ALA A 162 11.80 1.40 11.94
N LEU A 163 12.08 1.07 10.67
CA LEU A 163 13.35 0.48 10.26
C LEU A 163 14.54 1.40 10.56
N ASN A 164 14.44 2.68 10.21
CA ASN A 164 15.47 3.69 10.46
C ASN A 164 15.71 3.86 11.96
N PHE A 165 14.65 3.97 12.76
CA PHE A 165 14.76 4.10 14.20
C PHE A 165 15.48 2.91 14.85
N LEU A 166 15.16 1.67 14.44
CA LEU A 166 15.84 0.47 14.92
C LEU A 166 17.34 0.48 14.58
N SER A 167 17.67 0.92 13.36
CA SER A 167 19.04 0.95 12.84
C SER A 167 19.87 2.06 13.49
N GLU A 168 19.34 3.27 13.59
CA GLU A 168 20.00 4.45 14.19
C GLU A 168 20.29 4.25 15.68
N ASN A 169 19.43 3.52 16.38
CA ASN A 169 19.51 3.37 17.84
C ASN A 169 20.07 2.00 18.28
N ASN A 170 20.46 1.12 17.34
CA ASN A 170 20.96 -0.24 17.62
C ASN A 170 20.09 -1.04 18.61
N ILE A 171 18.76 -0.87 18.54
CA ILE A 171 17.82 -1.44 19.51
C ILE A 171 17.65 -2.95 19.31
N ALA A 172 17.63 -3.38 18.06
CA ALA A 172 17.53 -4.78 17.67
C ALA A 172 18.05 -4.95 16.24
N THR A 173 18.33 -6.20 15.83
CA THR A 173 18.53 -6.53 14.43
C THR A 173 17.32 -6.04 13.61
N PRO A 174 17.51 -5.12 12.64
CA PRO A 174 16.41 -4.61 11.84
C PRO A 174 15.84 -5.75 11.01
N ASN A 175 14.66 -6.24 11.40
CA ASN A 175 13.91 -7.27 10.69
C ASN A 175 12.43 -6.93 10.70
N ILE A 176 11.66 -7.61 9.85
CA ILE A 176 10.25 -7.31 9.66
C ILE A 176 9.44 -7.41 10.96
N HIS A 177 9.79 -8.34 11.85
CA HIS A 177 9.09 -8.52 13.13
C HIS A 177 9.29 -7.34 14.08
N SER A 178 10.51 -6.81 14.17
CA SER A 178 10.82 -5.62 14.99
C SER A 178 10.16 -4.37 14.39
N VAL A 179 10.16 -4.27 13.06
CA VAL A 179 9.47 -3.19 12.33
C VAL A 179 7.95 -3.24 12.57
N ASN A 180 7.33 -4.42 12.43
CA ASN A 180 5.90 -4.63 12.68
C ASN A 180 5.53 -4.31 14.14
N SER A 181 6.42 -4.59 15.09
CA SER A 181 6.21 -4.26 16.51
C SER A 181 6.09 -2.75 16.72
N LEU A 182 7.02 -1.97 16.16
CA LEU A 182 6.99 -0.51 16.22
C LEU A 182 5.79 0.07 15.43
N TYR A 183 5.53 -0.45 14.24
CA TYR A 183 4.40 -0.07 13.41
C TYR A 183 3.08 -0.27 14.14
N ASN A 184 2.83 -1.47 14.68
CA ASN A 184 1.58 -1.82 15.37
C ASN A 184 1.36 -0.97 16.63
N HIS A 185 2.42 -0.57 17.32
CA HIS A 185 2.30 0.33 18.46
C HIS A 185 1.70 1.69 18.08
N VAL A 186 2.07 2.24 16.91
CA VAL A 186 1.63 3.58 16.49
C VAL A 186 0.42 3.55 15.56
N ALA A 187 0.19 2.46 14.83
CA ALA A 187 -0.84 2.36 13.79
C ALA A 187 -2.23 2.89 14.21
N PRO A 188 -2.77 2.59 15.41
CA PRO A 188 -4.04 3.15 15.85
C PRO A 188 -4.05 4.68 15.95
N SER A 189 -2.93 5.29 16.32
CA SER A 189 -2.79 6.76 16.41
C SER A 189 -2.74 7.44 15.04
N TYR A 190 -2.56 6.66 13.96
CA TYR A 190 -2.50 7.13 12.57
C TYR A 190 -3.65 6.59 11.71
N ASN A 191 -4.71 6.05 12.36
CA ASN A 191 -5.89 5.43 11.73
C ASN A 191 -5.54 4.32 10.73
N MET A 192 -4.49 3.55 11.02
CA MET A 192 -4.06 2.41 10.22
C MET A 192 -4.40 1.08 10.89
N GLN A 193 -4.64 0.04 10.08
CA GLN A 193 -4.81 -1.31 10.61
C GLN A 193 -3.49 -1.91 11.09
N LEU A 194 -3.59 -2.75 12.11
CA LEU A 194 -2.46 -3.56 12.57
C LEU A 194 -2.06 -4.59 11.52
N ILE A 195 -0.76 -4.87 11.44
CA ILE A 195 -0.21 -5.98 10.65
C ILE A 195 -0.08 -7.18 11.59
N PRO A 196 -0.86 -8.26 11.40
CA PRO A 196 -0.75 -9.43 12.25
C PRO A 196 0.64 -10.06 12.14
N ASP A 197 1.30 -10.25 13.28
CA ASP A 197 2.62 -10.84 13.35
C ASP A 197 2.80 -11.55 14.70
N SER A 198 2.70 -12.89 14.70
CA SER A 198 2.87 -13.72 15.89
C SER A 198 4.31 -13.77 16.41
N PHE A 199 5.28 -13.29 15.63
CA PHE A 199 6.68 -13.19 16.02
C PHE A 199 7.11 -11.75 16.33
N ALA A 200 6.15 -10.80 16.38
CA ALA A 200 6.40 -9.43 16.82
C ALA A 200 7.13 -9.43 18.17
N ARG A 201 8.22 -8.67 18.25
CA ARG A 201 9.05 -8.55 19.44
C ARG A 201 8.45 -7.55 20.40
N ASP A 202 8.39 -7.91 21.68
CA ASP A 202 8.23 -6.90 22.71
C ASP A 202 9.55 -6.12 22.88
N LEU A 203 9.56 -4.89 22.39
CA LEU A 203 10.71 -3.98 22.48
C LEU A 203 10.70 -3.16 23.79
N GLY A 204 9.65 -3.31 24.61
CA GLY A 204 9.46 -2.59 25.86
C GLY A 204 8.87 -1.19 25.68
N GLN A 205 8.05 -0.78 26.66
CA GLN A 205 7.30 0.48 26.63
C GLN A 205 8.17 1.72 26.42
N ARG A 206 9.40 1.72 26.95
CA ARG A 206 10.34 2.84 26.77
C ARG A 206 10.70 3.05 25.31
N VAL A 207 11.01 1.96 24.59
CA VAL A 207 11.36 1.99 23.17
C VAL A 207 10.14 2.42 22.35
N PHE A 208 8.97 1.84 22.63
CA PHE A 208 7.73 2.23 21.97
C PHE A 208 7.41 3.73 22.12
N ASN A 209 7.58 4.28 23.34
CA ASN A 209 7.40 5.71 23.60
C ASN A 209 8.47 6.59 22.92
N GLN A 210 9.71 6.10 22.78
CA GLN A 210 10.76 6.79 22.03
C GLN A 210 10.43 6.81 20.53
N PHE A 211 10.03 5.69 19.95
CA PHE A 211 9.62 5.62 18.55
C PHE A 211 8.41 6.51 18.27
N SER A 212 7.39 6.49 19.14
CA SER A 212 6.23 7.37 19.06
C SER A 212 6.57 8.86 19.03
N ARG A 213 7.65 9.27 19.73
CA ARG A 213 8.14 10.66 19.70
C ARG A 213 8.99 10.94 18.47
N TYR A 214 9.86 10.00 18.09
CA TYR A 214 10.66 10.06 16.88
C TYR A 214 9.78 10.25 15.65
N LEU A 215 8.79 9.37 15.44
CA LEU A 215 7.86 9.46 14.32
C LEU A 215 7.08 10.78 14.31
N ARG A 216 6.58 11.24 15.46
CA ARG A 216 5.87 12.53 15.57
C ARG A 216 6.76 13.72 15.21
N ALA A 217 8.04 13.68 15.58
CA ALA A 217 8.99 14.73 15.23
C ALA A 217 9.36 14.69 13.73
N SER A 218 9.35 13.49 13.12
CA SER A 218 9.72 13.30 11.72
C SER A 218 8.60 13.61 10.72
N ILE A 219 7.32 13.45 11.10
CA ILE A 219 6.18 13.79 10.24
C ILE A 219 5.96 15.31 10.25
N THR A 220 6.75 15.99 9.42
CA THR A 220 6.65 17.44 9.19
C THR A 220 5.90 17.75 7.89
N PRO A 221 5.35 18.96 7.72
CA PRO A 221 4.74 19.37 6.46
C PRO A 221 5.69 19.25 5.26
N LEU A 222 6.99 19.57 5.43
CA LEU A 222 8.00 19.42 4.39
C LEU A 222 8.25 17.95 4.04
N MET A 223 8.27 17.08 5.05
CA MET A 223 8.38 15.64 4.83
C MET A 223 7.18 15.13 4.02
N LEU A 224 5.96 15.49 4.42
CA LEU A 224 4.74 15.07 3.72
C LEU A 224 4.69 15.62 2.29
N LEU A 225 5.11 16.87 2.08
CA LEU A 225 5.24 17.45 0.75
C LEU A 225 6.27 16.70 -0.09
N SER A 226 7.42 16.36 0.51
CA SER A 226 8.49 15.58 -0.14
C SER A 226 8.04 14.15 -0.44
N LEU A 227 7.31 13.49 0.47
CA LEU A 227 6.69 12.18 0.25
C LEU A 227 5.77 12.27 -0.95
N VAL A 228 4.87 13.26 -0.95
CA VAL A 228 3.93 13.46 -2.05
C VAL A 228 4.70 13.73 -3.34
N GLN A 229 5.68 14.63 -3.37
CA GLN A 229 6.47 14.93 -4.58
C GLN A 229 7.30 13.75 -5.10
N ASN A 230 7.95 12.99 -4.20
CA ASN A 230 8.83 11.88 -4.54
C ASN A 230 8.10 10.56 -4.78
N LYS A 231 6.82 10.47 -4.39
CA LYS A 231 5.99 9.29 -4.61
C LYS A 231 5.01 9.57 -5.76
N PHE A 232 4.31 10.71 -5.77
CA PHE A 232 3.56 11.23 -6.94
C PHE A 232 4.48 11.71 -8.06
N VAL A 233 5.73 11.22 -8.13
CA VAL A 233 6.75 11.56 -9.11
C VAL A 233 6.05 11.89 -10.42
N LEU A 234 5.93 13.20 -10.70
CA LEU A 234 5.83 13.66 -12.07
C LEU A 234 7.08 13.03 -12.67
N PRO A 235 6.95 12.01 -13.52
CA PRO A 235 8.13 11.41 -14.10
C PRO A 235 8.91 12.56 -14.75
N LYS A 236 10.25 12.46 -14.73
CA LYS A 236 11.11 13.51 -15.33
C LYS A 236 10.62 13.90 -16.73
N ASP A 237 10.02 12.92 -17.42
CA ASP A 237 9.14 13.12 -18.56
C ASP A 237 7.68 12.94 -18.10
N TYR A 238 6.84 13.96 -18.30
CA TYR A 238 5.41 13.90 -17.95
C TYR A 238 4.72 12.65 -18.53
N ASN A 239 3.88 12.00 -17.73
CA ASN A 239 3.06 10.86 -18.13
C ASN A 239 1.59 11.15 -17.82
N SER A 240 0.83 11.58 -18.84
CA SER A 240 -0.61 11.86 -18.75
C SER A 240 -1.41 10.67 -18.22
N GLN A 241 -1.03 9.46 -18.60
CA GLN A 241 -1.74 8.24 -18.22
C GLN A 241 -1.63 7.95 -16.72
N PHE A 242 -0.46 8.17 -16.11
CA PHE A 242 -0.29 8.07 -14.64
C PHE A 242 -1.12 9.12 -13.90
N MET A 243 -1.17 10.31 -14.48
CA MET A 243 -1.91 11.45 -13.97
C MET A 243 -3.44 11.25 -14.06
N GLU A 244 -3.90 10.59 -15.11
CA GLU A 244 -5.28 10.13 -15.27
C GLU A 244 -5.72 9.09 -14.24
N GLU A 245 -4.78 8.34 -13.68
CA GLU A 245 -5.08 7.23 -12.77
C GLU A 245 -5.23 7.66 -11.32
N ILE A 246 -4.57 8.74 -10.92
CA ILE A 246 -4.45 9.11 -9.50
C ILE A 246 -5.31 10.31 -9.11
N LEU A 247 -5.74 11.11 -10.09
CA LEU A 247 -6.57 12.28 -9.84
C LEU A 247 -8.07 12.00 -9.87
N PRO A 248 -8.86 12.71 -9.05
CA PRO A 248 -10.30 12.81 -9.23
C PRO A 248 -10.67 13.37 -10.62
N GLU A 249 -11.78 12.88 -11.19
CA GLU A 249 -12.22 13.21 -12.56
C GLU A 249 -12.44 14.71 -12.82
N HIS A 250 -12.84 15.49 -11.80
CA HIS A 250 -12.99 16.95 -11.94
C HIS A 250 -11.63 17.64 -12.08
N LEU A 251 -10.66 17.26 -11.26
CA LEU A 251 -9.28 17.77 -11.34
C LEU A 251 -8.56 17.32 -12.60
N LEU A 252 -8.94 16.17 -13.18
CA LEU A 252 -8.44 15.71 -14.47
C LEU A 252 -8.76 16.69 -15.60
N LYS A 253 -10.00 17.17 -15.65
CA LYS A 253 -10.44 18.13 -16.66
C LYS A 253 -9.67 19.44 -16.49
N ASP A 254 -9.54 19.91 -15.26
CA ASP A 254 -8.80 21.13 -14.95
C ASP A 254 -7.29 20.98 -15.29
N TRP A 255 -6.72 19.78 -15.13
CA TRP A 255 -5.36 19.46 -15.59
C TRP A 255 -5.19 19.48 -17.10
N GLY A 256 -6.14 18.89 -17.84
CA GLY A 256 -6.12 18.90 -19.30
C GLY A 256 -6.14 20.32 -19.86
N PHE A 257 -6.95 21.21 -19.31
CA PHE A 257 -7.03 22.61 -19.73
C PHE A 257 -5.82 23.46 -19.33
N ALA A 258 -5.14 23.11 -18.23
CA ALA A 258 -4.01 23.88 -17.74
C ALA A 258 -2.67 23.45 -18.38
N LEU A 259 -2.53 22.18 -18.77
CA LEU A 259 -1.31 21.66 -19.40
C LEU A 259 -1.25 21.88 -20.91
N TYR A 260 -2.40 21.96 -21.57
CA TYR A 260 -2.48 22.02 -23.02
C TYR A 260 -3.20 23.29 -23.48
N ASP A 261 -2.62 23.97 -24.47
CA ASP A 261 -3.33 25.06 -25.15
C ASP A 261 -4.46 24.53 -26.05
N ALA A 262 -5.18 25.46 -26.69
CA ALA A 262 -6.27 25.11 -27.61
C ALA A 262 -5.84 24.25 -28.81
N GLU A 263 -4.53 24.12 -29.05
CA GLU A 263 -3.89 23.35 -30.11
C GLU A 263 -3.32 22.00 -29.60
N GLY A 264 -3.47 21.72 -28.29
CA GLY A 264 -3.00 20.49 -27.67
C GLY A 264 -1.51 20.47 -27.37
N GLN A 265 -0.83 21.62 -27.31
CA GLN A 265 0.60 21.73 -27.02
C GLN A 265 0.85 22.09 -25.54
N ALA A 266 1.80 21.40 -24.92
CA ALA A 266 2.20 21.63 -23.54
C ALA A 266 3.56 22.36 -23.47
N HIS A 267 3.54 23.65 -23.13
CA HIS A 267 4.72 24.53 -23.23
C HIS A 267 5.67 24.44 -22.02
N ASP A 268 5.20 24.01 -20.85
CA ASP A 268 6.03 23.85 -19.63
C ASP A 268 5.45 22.77 -18.69
N LEU A 269 5.60 21.50 -19.07
CA LEU A 269 5.06 20.34 -18.37
C LEU A 269 5.56 20.21 -16.92
N GLU A 270 6.83 20.53 -16.69
CA GLU A 270 7.48 20.36 -15.38
C GLU A 270 6.97 21.40 -14.38
N ARG A 271 6.89 22.67 -14.78
CA ARG A 271 6.38 23.74 -13.92
C ARG A 271 4.86 23.66 -13.75
N THR A 272 4.13 23.43 -14.84
CA THR A 272 2.67 23.42 -14.85
C THR A 272 2.13 22.19 -14.15
N GLY A 273 2.68 21.00 -14.39
CA GLY A 273 2.31 19.76 -13.71
C GLY A 273 2.53 19.82 -12.20
N LEU A 274 3.64 20.42 -11.76
CA LEU A 274 3.93 20.60 -10.33
C LEU A 274 2.93 21.57 -9.67
N LEU A 275 2.58 22.66 -10.34
CA LEU A 275 1.61 23.65 -9.86
C LEU A 275 0.21 23.04 -9.74
N LEU A 276 -0.17 22.26 -10.73
CA LEU A 276 -1.43 21.53 -10.85
C LEU A 276 -1.58 20.41 -9.81
N LEU A 277 -0.50 19.67 -9.51
CA LEU A 277 -0.45 18.73 -8.38
C LEU A 277 -0.60 19.48 -7.05
N LYS A 278 0.07 20.62 -6.88
CA LYS A 278 -0.09 21.45 -5.68
C LYS A 278 -1.51 21.99 -5.53
N VAL A 279 -2.18 22.36 -6.63
CA VAL A 279 -3.60 22.77 -6.65
C VAL A 279 -4.52 21.60 -6.33
N ALA A 280 -4.32 20.43 -6.94
CA ALA A 280 -5.09 19.21 -6.63
C ALA A 280 -4.97 18.83 -5.15
N LEU A 281 -3.75 18.88 -4.60
CA LEU A 281 -3.51 18.67 -3.17
C LEU A 281 -4.16 19.77 -2.33
N GLN A 282 -4.19 21.01 -2.80
CA GLN A 282 -4.83 22.12 -2.09
C GLN A 282 -6.37 21.98 -2.08
N GLU A 283 -6.98 21.69 -3.23
CA GLU A 283 -8.43 21.49 -3.36
C GLU A 283 -8.92 20.28 -2.58
N LEU A 284 -8.12 19.22 -2.57
CA LEU A 284 -8.37 18.06 -1.73
C LEU A 284 -8.04 18.32 -0.26
N GLY A 285 -7.86 19.58 0.15
CA GLY A 285 -7.66 19.98 1.55
C GLY A 285 -6.41 19.37 2.19
N PHE A 286 -5.46 18.91 1.37
CA PHE A 286 -4.14 18.57 1.85
C PHE A 286 -3.38 19.87 2.07
N ILE A 287 -3.06 20.65 1.03
CA ILE A 287 -2.30 21.90 1.18
C ILE A 287 -3.26 23.09 1.41
N GLU A 288 -2.82 24.15 2.10
CA GLU A 288 -3.55 25.43 2.17
C GLU A 288 -2.58 26.53 1.73
N ASP A 289 -3.06 27.52 0.96
CA ASP A 289 -2.34 28.76 0.61
C ASP A 289 -0.99 28.60 -0.13
N LEU A 290 -0.93 27.75 -1.17
CA LEU A 290 0.23 27.77 -2.07
C LEU A 290 0.11 28.88 -3.14
N VAL A 291 -1.11 29.19 -3.57
CA VAL A 291 -1.40 30.19 -4.61
C VAL A 291 -1.24 31.63 -4.10
N THR A 292 -1.23 31.86 -2.80
CA THR A 292 -1.01 33.20 -2.20
C THR A 292 0.47 33.58 -2.07
N HIS A 293 1.42 32.68 -2.37
CA HIS A 293 2.87 32.94 -2.26
C HIS A 293 3.65 32.74 -3.56
N LEU A 294 2.97 32.56 -4.69
CA LEU A 294 3.60 32.51 -6.02
C LEU A 294 3.47 33.83 -6.81
N THR A 295 2.99 34.90 -6.17
CA THR A 295 2.79 36.24 -6.74
C THR A 295 3.70 37.32 -6.13
N HIS A 296 4.86 36.93 -5.60
CA HIS A 296 5.95 37.89 -5.29
C HIS A 296 7.28 37.42 -5.86
#